data_AF-A0A969J7N5-F1
#
_entry.id   AF-A0A969J7N5-F1
#
_cell.length_a   1.000
_cell.length_b   1.000
_cell.length_c   1.000
_cell.angle_alpha   90.00
_cell.angle_beta   90.00
_cell.angle_gamma   90.00
#
_symmetry.space_group_name_H-M   'P 1'
#
loop_
_entity.id
_entity.type
_entity.pdbx_description
1 polymer ?
#
loop_
_entity_poly.entity_id
_entity_poly.type
_entity_poly.pdbx_seq_one_letter_code
_entity_poly.pdbx_strand_id
1 'polypeptide(L)'
;MVQAIHKPSASLPQSWQQVLANGHTKDAERYAALAQDFLRQTVTYDPSFVVETVDAYGKSFLKTAYPDFEVMFWRAEQHPQTEWAEKLVLATQALFSEFQYEVSSFLYWAILHPLEREDIFLPASLRQGDQKVARELDSANHGLNVSMMRRAVDAITSQYGLFVEHGCACDKHAYRLAETDARVQFTLAPNFRHRTLRAFLWNSMEEYALFPLRVTTDLVYAD
;
A
#
# COMPACT_ATOMS: atom_id res chain seq x y z
N MET A 1 11.07 -24.36 33.38
CA MET A 1 9.93 -23.47 33.68
C MET A 1 10.22 -22.15 33.00
N VAL A 2 9.69 -21.93 31.79
CA VAL A 2 9.94 -20.70 31.03
C VAL A 2 9.05 -19.63 31.65
N GLN A 3 9.66 -18.60 32.26
CA GLN A 3 8.93 -17.43 32.72
C GLN A 3 8.22 -16.81 31.52
N ALA A 4 6.89 -16.77 31.57
CA ALA A 4 6.11 -15.98 30.63
C ALA A 4 6.52 -14.53 30.84
N ILE A 5 7.33 -14.00 29.92
CA ILE A 5 7.62 -12.56 29.84
C ILE A 5 6.29 -11.89 29.55
N HIS A 6 5.63 -11.38 30.60
CA HIS A 6 4.52 -10.45 30.44
C HIS A 6 5.08 -9.19 29.79
N LYS A 7 5.02 -9.13 28.46
CA LYS A 7 5.32 -7.90 27.73
C LYS A 7 4.26 -6.86 28.12
N PRO A 8 4.66 -5.60 28.39
CA PRO A 8 3.69 -4.52 28.47
C PRO A 8 2.85 -4.54 27.19
N SER A 9 1.53 -4.47 27.33
CA SER A 9 0.63 -4.14 26.23
C SER A 9 1.12 -2.81 25.65
N ALA A 10 1.90 -2.84 24.57
CA ALA A 10 2.30 -1.62 23.88
C ALA A 10 1.00 -0.94 23.45
N SER A 11 0.72 0.23 24.02
CA SER A 11 -0.47 1.00 23.67
C SER A 11 -0.43 1.33 22.18
N LEU A 12 -1.58 1.26 21.51
CA LEU A 12 -1.70 1.72 20.13
C LEU A 12 -1.15 3.15 19.98
N PRO A 13 -0.38 3.42 18.90
CA PRO A 13 0.06 4.77 18.58
C PRO A 13 -1.11 5.76 18.48
N GLN A 14 -0.82 7.05 18.69
CA GLN A 14 -1.83 8.12 18.64
C GLN A 14 -2.59 8.15 17.30
N SER A 15 -1.92 7.81 16.20
CA SER A 15 -2.54 7.73 14.87
C SER A 15 -3.72 6.75 14.85
N TRP A 16 -3.59 5.57 15.46
CA TRP A 16 -4.68 4.59 15.57
C TRP A 16 -5.80 5.04 16.50
N GLN A 17 -5.48 5.78 17.57
CA GLN A 17 -6.50 6.39 18.43
C GLN A 17 -7.35 7.40 17.63
N GLN A 18 -6.72 8.18 16.75
CA GLN A 18 -7.42 9.10 15.85
C GLN A 18 -8.26 8.36 14.80
N VAL A 19 -7.74 7.26 14.23
CA VAL A 19 -8.51 6.41 13.29
C VAL A 19 -9.79 5.89 13.94
N LEU A 20 -9.70 5.41 15.19
CA LEU A 20 -10.85 4.96 15.98
C LEU A 20 -11.85 6.10 16.26
N ALA A 21 -11.35 7.30 16.56
CA ALA A 21 -12.21 8.44 16.90
C ALA A 21 -12.95 9.05 15.68
N ASN A 22 -12.35 9.01 14.49
CA ASN A 22 -12.86 9.72 13.32
C ASN A 22 -13.97 8.97 12.55
N GLY A 23 -14.14 7.66 12.78
CA GLY A 23 -15.29 6.87 12.32
C GLY A 23 -15.45 6.69 10.80
N HIS A 24 -14.47 7.10 9.97
CA HIS A 24 -14.58 7.01 8.51
C HIS A 24 -14.13 5.66 7.93
N THR A 25 -13.37 4.89 8.71
CA THR A 25 -12.97 3.53 8.36
C THR A 25 -13.99 2.55 8.95
N LYS A 26 -14.76 1.85 8.10
CA LYS A 26 -15.86 0.97 8.54
C LYS A 26 -15.42 -0.12 9.53
N ASP A 27 -14.20 -0.62 9.39
CA ASP A 27 -13.63 -1.69 10.22
C ASP A 27 -12.50 -1.18 11.17
N ALA A 28 -12.52 0.10 11.55
CA ALA A 28 -11.46 0.73 12.35
C ALA A 28 -11.06 -0.07 13.61
N GLU A 29 -12.04 -0.57 14.36
CA GLU A 29 -11.81 -1.38 15.58
C GLU A 29 -11.04 -2.67 15.27
N ARG A 30 -11.35 -3.33 14.15
CA ARG A 30 -10.70 -4.56 13.75
C ARG A 30 -9.28 -4.32 13.27
N TYR A 31 -9.03 -3.21 12.55
CA TYR A 31 -7.69 -2.84 12.14
C TYR A 31 -6.83 -2.41 13.31
N ALA A 32 -7.39 -1.68 14.28
CA ALA A 32 -6.73 -1.37 15.54
C ALA A 32 -6.40 -2.64 16.34
N ALA A 33 -7.32 -3.62 16.38
CA ALA A 33 -7.05 -4.91 17.00
C ALA A 33 -5.91 -5.67 16.29
N LEU A 34 -5.88 -5.64 14.95
CA LEU A 34 -4.80 -6.23 14.16
C LEU A 34 -3.45 -5.56 14.42
N ALA A 35 -3.42 -4.22 14.48
CA ALA A 35 -2.24 -3.44 14.84
C ALA A 35 -1.76 -3.78 16.27
N GLN A 36 -2.69 -3.93 17.21
CA GLN A 36 -2.39 -4.33 18.58
C GLN A 36 -1.83 -5.76 18.64
N ASP A 37 -2.39 -6.69 17.85
CA ASP A 37 -1.89 -8.05 17.69
C ASP A 37 -0.48 -8.05 17.10
N PHE A 38 -0.23 -7.22 16.10
CA PHE A 38 1.07 -7.05 15.48
C PHE A 38 2.14 -6.62 16.49
N LEU A 39 1.86 -5.59 17.30
CA LEU A 39 2.74 -5.13 18.38
C LEU A 39 3.05 -6.23 19.42
N ARG A 40 2.09 -7.16 19.65
CA ARG A 40 2.27 -8.26 20.61
C ARG A 40 3.11 -9.41 20.04
N GLN A 41 2.89 -9.76 18.77
CA GLN A 41 3.43 -10.97 18.14
C GLN A 41 4.85 -10.80 17.60
N THR A 42 5.30 -9.58 17.35
CA THR A 42 6.62 -9.26 16.79
C THR A 42 7.75 -9.33 17.84
N VAL A 43 7.90 -10.49 18.48
CA VAL A 43 8.93 -10.74 19.52
C VAL A 43 10.35 -10.87 18.96
N THR A 44 10.48 -11.08 17.65
CA THR A 44 11.75 -11.30 16.95
C THR A 44 12.31 -10.06 16.26
N TYR A 45 11.60 -8.93 16.30
CA TYR A 45 11.95 -7.71 15.57
C TYR A 45 12.43 -6.61 16.51
N ASP A 46 13.12 -5.61 15.96
CA ASP A 46 13.42 -4.38 16.67
C ASP A 46 12.11 -3.72 17.11
N PRO A 47 11.84 -3.61 18.44
CA PRO A 47 10.58 -3.04 18.93
C PRO A 47 10.32 -1.62 18.45
N SER A 48 11.37 -0.83 18.20
CA SER A 48 11.23 0.56 17.71
C SER A 48 10.69 0.59 16.29
N PHE A 49 11.18 -0.30 15.43
CA PHE A 49 10.77 -0.40 14.03
C PHE A 49 9.34 -0.94 13.88
N VAL A 50 8.94 -1.88 14.74
CA VAL A 50 7.55 -2.37 14.77
C VAL A 50 6.58 -1.24 15.14
N VAL A 51 6.91 -0.46 16.19
CA VAL A 51 6.06 0.67 16.61
C VAL A 51 5.97 1.72 15.51
N GLU A 52 7.09 2.06 14.86
CA GLU A 52 7.14 2.98 13.73
C GLU A 52 6.27 2.48 12.56
N THR A 53 6.35 1.20 12.23
CA THR A 53 5.54 0.57 11.18
C THR A 53 4.07 0.70 11.49
N VAL A 54 3.66 0.30 12.70
CA VAL A 54 2.26 0.37 13.12
C VAL A 54 1.76 1.82 13.10
N ASP A 55 2.56 2.78 13.56
CA ASP A 55 2.20 4.20 13.50
C ASP A 55 2.09 4.73 12.07
N ALA A 56 2.98 4.31 11.16
CA ALA A 56 2.92 4.68 9.75
C ALA A 56 1.61 4.20 9.09
N TYR A 57 1.18 2.97 9.36
CA TYR A 57 -0.11 2.49 8.89
C TYR A 57 -1.27 3.26 9.53
N GLY A 58 -1.23 3.55 10.83
CA GLY A 58 -2.24 4.39 11.47
C GLY A 58 -2.38 5.75 10.79
N LYS A 59 -1.26 6.40 10.47
CA LYS A 59 -1.23 7.68 9.72
C LYS A 59 -1.83 7.55 8.33
N SER A 60 -1.54 6.45 7.62
CA SER A 60 -2.09 6.20 6.28
C SER A 60 -3.61 6.00 6.25
N PHE A 61 -4.23 5.70 7.40
CA PHE A 61 -5.68 5.64 7.52
C PHE A 61 -6.32 6.98 7.89
N LEU A 62 -5.57 8.04 8.18
CA LEU A 62 -6.14 9.37 8.41
C LEU A 62 -6.69 9.94 7.10
N LYS A 63 -7.86 10.62 7.13
CA LYS A 63 -8.47 11.18 5.91
C LYS A 63 -7.52 12.09 5.13
N THR A 64 -6.69 12.85 5.83
CA THR A 64 -5.69 13.76 5.26
C THR A 64 -4.57 13.04 4.50
N ALA A 65 -4.45 11.72 4.66
CA ALA A 65 -3.45 10.91 3.97
C ALA A 65 -3.92 10.40 2.61
N TYR A 66 -5.19 10.54 2.25
CA TYR A 66 -5.75 10.08 0.97
C TYR A 66 -5.60 11.17 -0.11
N PRO A 67 -5.50 10.79 -1.40
CA PRO A 67 -5.32 11.74 -2.48
C PRO A 67 -6.53 12.66 -2.64
N ASP A 68 -6.25 13.93 -2.94
CA ASP A 68 -7.24 14.86 -3.47
C ASP A 68 -7.29 14.71 -4.99
N PHE A 69 -8.37 14.11 -5.49
CA PHE A 69 -8.49 13.80 -6.92
C PHE A 69 -8.60 15.05 -7.80
N GLU A 70 -9.11 16.18 -7.30
CA GLU A 70 -9.12 17.43 -8.08
C GLU A 70 -7.68 17.89 -8.33
N VAL A 71 -6.83 17.83 -7.30
CA VAL A 71 -5.41 18.12 -7.43
C VAL A 71 -4.71 17.10 -8.34
N MET A 72 -5.05 15.81 -8.26
CA MET A 72 -4.44 14.77 -9.10
C MET A 72 -4.80 14.95 -10.58
N PHE A 73 -6.05 15.30 -10.90
CA PHE A 73 -6.44 15.62 -12.29
C PHE A 73 -5.69 16.84 -12.81
N TRP A 74 -5.62 17.92 -12.02
CA TRP A 74 -4.83 19.08 -12.39
C TRP A 74 -3.36 18.71 -12.68
N ARG A 75 -2.74 17.84 -11.88
CA ARG A 75 -1.37 17.34 -12.15
C ARG A 75 -1.29 16.52 -13.44
N ALA A 76 -2.26 15.64 -13.68
CA ALA A 76 -2.31 14.82 -14.89
C ALA A 76 -2.40 15.68 -16.17
N GLU A 77 -3.17 16.77 -16.14
CA GLU A 77 -3.27 17.75 -17.22
C GLU A 77 -1.92 18.41 -17.55
N GLN A 78 -1.04 18.57 -16.56
CA GLN A 78 0.31 19.15 -16.76
C GLN A 78 1.36 18.11 -17.16
N HIS A 79 1.04 16.81 -17.13
CA HIS A 79 2.00 15.75 -17.35
C HIS A 79 2.33 15.58 -18.84
N PRO A 80 3.60 15.28 -19.25
CA PRO A 80 3.97 15.09 -20.65
C PRO A 80 3.20 13.98 -21.38
N GLN A 81 2.82 12.93 -20.65
CA GLN A 81 1.94 11.84 -21.11
C GLN A 81 0.50 12.06 -20.62
N THR A 82 -0.13 13.19 -20.97
CA THR A 82 -1.44 13.61 -20.41
C THR A 82 -2.52 12.53 -20.47
N GLU A 83 -2.71 11.87 -21.61
CA GLU A 83 -3.74 10.81 -21.76
C GLU A 83 -3.55 9.67 -20.76
N TRP A 84 -2.31 9.21 -20.61
CA TRP A 84 -1.97 8.12 -19.70
C TRP A 84 -2.02 8.54 -18.24
N ALA A 85 -1.60 9.77 -17.94
CA ALA A 85 -1.71 10.36 -16.61
C ALA A 85 -3.18 10.49 -16.18
N GLU A 86 -4.07 10.93 -17.07
CA GLU A 86 -5.52 11.00 -16.80
C GLU A 86 -6.10 9.61 -16.54
N LYS A 87 -5.76 8.62 -17.36
CA LYS A 87 -6.17 7.21 -17.15
C LYS A 87 -5.70 6.67 -15.80
N LEU A 88 -4.50 7.03 -15.37
CA LEU A 88 -3.95 6.64 -14.06
C LEU A 88 -4.76 7.24 -12.90
N VAL A 89 -5.11 8.53 -12.98
CA VAL A 89 -5.94 9.19 -11.98
C VAL A 89 -7.35 8.59 -11.96
N LEU A 90 -7.95 8.35 -13.12
CA LEU A 90 -9.26 7.71 -13.23
C LEU A 90 -9.27 6.30 -12.64
N ALA A 91 -8.25 5.48 -12.95
CA ALA A 91 -8.10 4.15 -12.38
C ALA A 91 -7.98 4.22 -10.84
N THR A 92 -7.20 5.16 -10.32
CA THR A 92 -7.06 5.34 -8.87
C THR A 92 -8.34 5.83 -8.21
N GLN A 93 -9.09 6.72 -8.88
CA GLN A 93 -10.39 7.19 -8.39
C GLN A 93 -11.41 6.06 -8.37
N ALA A 94 -11.39 5.16 -9.36
CA ALA A 94 -12.23 3.97 -9.36
C ALA A 94 -11.87 3.00 -8.23
N LEU A 95 -10.56 2.81 -7.96
CA LEU A 95 -10.10 2.04 -6.80
C LEU A 95 -10.57 2.67 -5.48
N PHE A 96 -10.48 3.99 -5.35
CA PHE A 96 -10.98 4.69 -4.17
C PHE A 96 -12.51 4.57 -4.05
N SER A 97 -13.23 4.57 -5.16
CA SER A 97 -14.69 4.35 -5.13
C SER A 97 -15.05 2.95 -4.64
N GLU A 98 -14.25 1.94 -4.99
CA GLU A 98 -14.42 0.54 -4.56
C GLU A 98 -14.02 0.31 -3.09
N PHE A 99 -12.84 0.77 -2.68
CA PHE A 99 -12.26 0.44 -1.38
C PHE A 99 -12.41 1.54 -0.35
N GLN A 100 -12.57 2.80 -0.78
CA GLN A 100 -12.70 3.97 0.08
C GLN A 100 -11.60 4.00 1.16
N TYR A 101 -11.98 4.17 2.42
CA TYR A 101 -11.10 4.16 3.58
C TYR A 101 -10.89 2.76 4.18
N GLU A 102 -11.31 1.68 3.48
CA GLU A 102 -11.15 0.31 3.96
C GLU A 102 -9.75 -0.26 3.68
N VAL A 103 -8.92 0.44 2.91
CA VAL A 103 -7.50 0.16 2.69
C VAL A 103 -6.66 1.39 3.01
N SER A 104 -5.40 1.17 3.38
CA SER A 104 -4.44 2.24 3.63
C SER A 104 -4.30 3.16 2.41
N SER A 105 -4.07 4.47 2.64
CA SER A 105 -3.80 5.41 1.55
C SER A 105 -2.56 5.06 0.72
N PHE A 106 -1.66 4.23 1.27
CA PHE A 106 -0.48 3.72 0.58
C PHE A 106 -0.81 3.01 -0.73
N LEU A 107 -1.94 2.29 -0.80
CA LEU A 107 -2.37 1.66 -2.06
C LEU A 107 -2.57 2.69 -3.16
N TYR A 108 -3.28 3.78 -2.87
CA TYR A 108 -3.59 4.80 -3.86
C TYR A 108 -2.34 5.59 -4.27
N TRP A 109 -1.49 5.94 -3.30
CA TRP A 109 -0.26 6.65 -3.57
C TRP A 109 0.76 5.81 -4.34
N ALA A 110 0.85 4.51 -4.10
CA ALA A 110 1.70 3.63 -4.89
C ALA A 110 1.30 3.63 -6.38
N ILE A 111 0.01 3.74 -6.66
CA ILE A 111 -0.52 3.79 -8.03
C ILE A 111 -0.37 5.18 -8.63
N LEU A 112 -0.55 6.26 -7.86
CA LEU A 112 -0.45 7.64 -8.34
C LEU A 112 0.98 8.17 -8.47
N HIS A 113 1.93 7.60 -7.73
CA HIS A 113 3.30 8.10 -7.72
C HIS A 113 3.95 8.26 -9.10
N PRO A 114 3.70 7.39 -10.10
CA PRO A 114 4.20 7.59 -11.45
C PRO A 114 3.85 8.94 -12.09
N LEU A 115 2.83 9.68 -11.61
CA LEU A 115 2.54 11.06 -12.05
C LEU A 115 3.65 12.06 -11.76
N GLU A 116 4.56 11.75 -10.84
CA GLU A 116 5.68 12.61 -10.47
C GLU A 116 6.93 12.37 -11.35
N ARG A 117 6.80 11.49 -12.36
CA ARG A 117 7.90 11.08 -13.26
C ARG A 117 7.74 11.75 -14.61
N GLU A 118 8.76 11.66 -15.46
CA GLU A 118 8.63 12.07 -16.86
C GLU A 118 7.87 11.04 -17.70
N ASP A 119 8.00 9.76 -17.31
CA ASP A 119 7.30 8.64 -17.92
C ASP A 119 6.65 7.77 -16.82
N ILE A 120 5.32 7.64 -16.89
CA ILE A 120 4.52 6.91 -15.89
C ILE A 120 4.75 5.39 -15.94
N PHE A 121 5.33 4.88 -17.03
CA PHE A 121 5.63 3.45 -17.19
C PHE A 121 7.03 3.07 -16.71
N LEU A 122 7.81 4.07 -16.26
CA LEU A 122 9.07 3.80 -15.60
C LEU A 122 8.80 2.96 -14.35
N PRO A 123 9.51 1.83 -14.18
CA PRO A 123 9.38 1.01 -12.99
C PRO A 123 9.70 1.79 -11.73
N ALA A 124 8.91 1.58 -10.68
CA ALA A 124 9.23 2.09 -9.35
C ALA A 124 10.29 1.21 -8.68
N SER A 125 11.30 1.86 -8.10
CA SER A 125 12.42 1.20 -7.44
C SER A 125 12.57 1.70 -6.01
N LEU A 126 12.63 0.78 -5.06
CA LEU A 126 12.87 1.10 -3.64
C LEU A 126 14.29 1.63 -3.35
N ARG A 127 15.17 1.72 -4.37
CA ARG A 127 16.59 2.03 -4.17
C ARG A 127 17.02 3.39 -4.71
N GLN A 128 16.47 3.84 -5.84
CA GLN A 128 16.86 5.11 -6.50
C GLN A 128 15.62 5.90 -6.95
N GLY A 129 15.61 7.22 -6.71
CA GLY A 129 14.52 8.13 -7.11
C GLY A 129 13.31 8.14 -6.17
N ASP A 130 12.85 6.97 -5.71
CA ASP A 130 11.55 6.82 -5.03
C ASP A 130 11.64 6.69 -3.50
N GLN A 131 12.78 7.01 -2.89
CA GLN A 131 13.00 6.83 -1.43
C GLN A 131 11.96 7.54 -0.57
N LYS A 132 11.42 8.66 -1.06
CA LYS A 132 10.38 9.45 -0.37
C LYS A 132 9.03 8.74 -0.28
N VAL A 133 8.78 7.77 -1.15
CA VAL A 133 7.54 6.99 -1.19
C VAL A 133 7.79 5.49 -1.10
N ALA A 134 8.97 5.10 -0.61
CA ALA A 134 9.35 3.71 -0.51
C ALA A 134 8.39 2.92 0.39
N ARG A 135 7.77 3.56 1.39
CA ARG A 135 6.78 2.92 2.26
C ARG A 135 5.51 2.55 1.51
N GLU A 136 5.02 3.46 0.69
CA GLU A 136 3.83 3.28 -0.14
C GLU A 136 4.04 2.14 -1.14
N LEU A 137 5.16 2.20 -1.86
CA LEU A 137 5.53 1.21 -2.86
C LEU A 137 5.73 -0.18 -2.26
N ASP A 138 6.44 -0.28 -1.14
CA ASP A 138 6.69 -1.54 -0.44
C ASP A 138 5.40 -2.13 0.15
N SER A 139 4.58 -1.30 0.81
CA SER A 139 3.26 -1.68 1.32
C SER A 139 2.35 -2.23 0.22
N ALA A 140 2.31 -1.56 -0.93
CA ALA A 140 1.49 -1.98 -2.07
C ALA A 140 2.04 -3.24 -2.72
N ASN A 141 3.36 -3.34 -2.90
CA ASN A 141 4.03 -4.54 -3.39
C ASN A 141 3.62 -5.75 -2.54
N HIS A 142 3.91 -5.72 -1.25
CA HIS A 142 3.59 -6.84 -0.36
C HIS A 142 2.09 -7.06 -0.21
N GLY A 143 1.29 -6.02 -0.05
CA GLY A 143 -0.17 -6.15 0.07
C GLY A 143 -0.81 -6.84 -1.13
N LEU A 144 -0.31 -6.57 -2.34
CA LEU A 144 -0.81 -7.16 -3.58
C LEU A 144 -0.34 -8.60 -3.82
N ASN A 145 0.43 -9.23 -2.92
CA ASN A 145 0.57 -10.69 -2.89
C ASN A 145 -0.73 -11.40 -2.47
N VAL A 146 -1.67 -10.68 -1.85
CA VAL A 146 -3.01 -11.19 -1.58
C VAL A 146 -3.79 -11.29 -2.89
N SER A 147 -3.79 -12.48 -3.49
CA SER A 147 -4.33 -12.73 -4.85
C SER A 147 -5.75 -12.19 -5.10
N MET A 148 -6.66 -12.23 -4.12
CA MET A 148 -8.01 -11.66 -4.29
C MET A 148 -7.99 -10.13 -4.36
N MET A 149 -7.14 -9.48 -3.56
CA MET A 149 -6.95 -8.03 -3.62
C MET A 149 -6.33 -7.65 -4.96
N ARG A 150 -5.31 -8.39 -5.37
CA ARG A 150 -4.62 -8.20 -6.65
C ARG A 150 -5.56 -8.28 -7.84
N ARG A 151 -6.40 -9.31 -7.91
CA ARG A 151 -7.40 -9.46 -8.97
C ARG A 151 -8.45 -8.35 -8.96
N ALA A 152 -8.83 -7.85 -7.79
CA ALA A 152 -9.75 -6.71 -7.69
C ALA A 152 -9.10 -5.43 -8.21
N VAL A 153 -7.83 -5.18 -7.90
CA VAL A 153 -7.06 -4.06 -8.47
C VAL A 153 -6.94 -4.18 -9.98
N ASP A 154 -6.48 -5.33 -10.49
CA ASP A 154 -6.33 -5.56 -11.95
C ASP A 154 -7.67 -5.43 -12.69
N ALA A 155 -8.78 -5.90 -12.11
CA ALA A 155 -10.10 -5.77 -12.72
C ALA A 155 -10.56 -4.32 -12.88
N ILE A 156 -10.16 -3.44 -11.95
CA ILE A 156 -10.47 -2.02 -12.00
C ILE A 156 -9.51 -1.30 -12.93
N THR A 157 -8.19 -1.44 -12.74
CA THR A 157 -7.19 -0.70 -13.51
C THR A 157 -7.23 -1.07 -15.00
N SER A 158 -7.54 -2.33 -15.33
CA SER A 158 -7.65 -2.76 -16.73
C SER A 158 -8.81 -2.12 -17.49
N GLN A 159 -9.84 -1.58 -16.83
CA GLN A 159 -10.88 -0.80 -17.50
C GLN A 159 -10.34 0.52 -18.08
N TYR A 160 -9.20 0.97 -17.58
CA TYR A 160 -8.50 2.19 -18.00
C TYR A 160 -7.23 1.88 -18.81
N GLY A 161 -7.07 0.62 -19.25
CA GLY A 161 -5.94 0.18 -20.06
C GLY A 161 -4.63 0.00 -19.29
N LEU A 162 -4.70 -0.20 -17.96
CA LEU A 162 -3.54 -0.31 -17.10
C LEU A 162 -3.50 -1.66 -16.36
N PHE A 163 -2.36 -2.30 -16.40
CA PHE A 163 -1.99 -3.34 -15.44
C PHE A 163 -0.94 -2.86 -14.46
N VAL A 164 -1.02 -3.46 -13.28
CA VAL A 164 -0.16 -3.19 -12.15
C VAL A 164 0.86 -4.32 -12.06
N GLU A 165 2.00 -4.29 -12.74
CA GLU A 165 2.99 -5.38 -12.63
C GLU A 165 3.64 -5.38 -11.23
N HIS A 166 3.47 -6.47 -10.50
CA HIS A 166 4.11 -6.67 -9.19
C HIS A 166 5.57 -7.06 -9.42
N GLY A 167 6.50 -6.32 -8.83
CA GLY A 167 7.93 -6.63 -8.93
C GLY A 167 8.34 -7.71 -7.94
N CYS A 168 9.33 -8.53 -8.28
CA CYS A 168 9.85 -9.53 -7.32
C CYS A 168 10.77 -8.89 -6.25
N ALA A 169 11.03 -7.57 -6.30
CA ALA A 169 12.07 -6.83 -5.56
C ALA A 169 13.53 -7.34 -5.79
N CYS A 170 13.72 -8.60 -6.21
CA CYS A 170 14.98 -9.18 -6.67
C CYS A 170 15.55 -8.44 -7.89
N ASP A 171 14.69 -8.00 -8.80
CA ASP A 171 15.08 -7.30 -10.04
C ASP A 171 15.11 -5.76 -9.90
N LYS A 172 15.28 -5.22 -8.69
CA LYS A 172 15.30 -3.77 -8.39
C LYS A 172 13.97 -3.03 -8.59
N HIS A 173 12.92 -3.73 -9.02
CA HIS A 173 11.56 -3.20 -9.23
C HIS A 173 10.63 -3.65 -8.11
N ALA A 174 9.94 -2.70 -7.48
CA ALA A 174 8.81 -3.00 -6.59
C ALA A 174 7.50 -3.06 -7.37
N TYR A 175 7.36 -2.19 -8.36
CA TYR A 175 6.07 -1.96 -8.97
C TYR A 175 6.28 -1.37 -10.37
N ARG A 176 5.46 -1.74 -11.34
CA ARG A 176 5.46 -1.11 -12.67
C ARG A 176 4.03 -1.01 -13.19
N LEU A 177 3.73 0.07 -13.89
CA LEU A 177 2.53 0.14 -14.71
C LEU A 177 2.84 -0.42 -16.10
N ALA A 178 1.90 -1.18 -16.66
CA ALA A 178 1.97 -1.66 -18.02
C ALA A 178 0.69 -1.32 -18.77
N GLU A 179 0.83 -0.95 -20.03
CA GLU A 179 -0.30 -0.78 -20.93
C GLU A 179 -0.95 -2.13 -21.22
N THR A 180 -2.28 -2.14 -21.33
CA THR A 180 -3.00 -3.33 -21.74
C THR A 180 -4.31 -3.00 -22.45
N ASP A 181 -4.64 -3.80 -23.46
CA ASP A 181 -5.99 -3.84 -24.05
C ASP A 181 -6.86 -4.95 -23.42
N ALA A 182 -6.25 -5.80 -22.58
CA ALA A 182 -6.96 -6.88 -21.91
C ALA A 182 -7.83 -6.32 -20.79
N ARG A 183 -9.04 -6.87 -20.65
CA ARG A 183 -9.95 -6.53 -19.55
C ARG A 183 -10.07 -7.71 -18.61
N VAL A 184 -9.78 -7.49 -17.35
CA VAL A 184 -9.98 -8.48 -16.29
C VAL A 184 -11.37 -8.29 -15.70
N GLN A 185 -12.14 -9.36 -15.61
CA GLN A 185 -13.39 -9.39 -14.88
C GLN A 185 -13.19 -10.12 -13.57
N PHE A 186 -13.36 -9.40 -12.47
CA PHE A 186 -13.35 -9.97 -11.14
C PHE A 186 -14.26 -9.14 -10.23
N THR A 187 -14.96 -9.81 -9.33
CA THR A 187 -15.75 -9.16 -8.29
C THR A 187 -15.38 -9.80 -6.96
N LEU A 188 -14.94 -8.97 -6.02
CA LEU A 188 -14.66 -9.43 -4.68
C LEU A 188 -15.98 -9.70 -3.95
N ALA A 189 -16.36 -10.97 -3.86
CA ALA A 189 -17.63 -11.33 -3.26
C ALA A 189 -17.72 -10.81 -1.79
N PRO A 190 -18.89 -10.31 -1.35
CA PRO A 190 -19.02 -9.64 -0.05
C PRO A 190 -18.55 -10.49 1.14
N ASN A 191 -18.77 -11.80 1.09
CA ASN A 191 -18.36 -12.75 2.13
C ASN A 191 -16.83 -12.92 2.25
N PHE A 192 -16.07 -12.59 1.20
CA PHE A 192 -14.60 -12.66 1.19
C PHE A 192 -13.94 -11.29 1.37
N ARG A 193 -14.68 -10.19 1.23
CA ARG A 193 -14.14 -8.82 1.32
C ARG A 193 -13.35 -8.59 2.62
N HIS A 194 -13.99 -8.75 3.77
CA HIS A 194 -13.34 -8.51 5.06
C HIS A 194 -12.09 -9.37 5.28
N ARG A 195 -12.13 -10.65 4.86
CA ARG A 195 -10.97 -11.54 4.98
C ARG A 195 -9.82 -11.07 4.08
N THR A 196 -10.15 -10.66 2.86
CA THR A 196 -9.19 -10.17 1.86
C THR A 196 -8.52 -8.89 2.34
N LEU A 197 -9.30 -7.91 2.81
CA LEU A 197 -8.76 -6.63 3.27
C LEU A 197 -7.92 -6.78 4.55
N ARG A 198 -8.31 -7.66 5.46
CA ARG A 198 -7.49 -8.01 6.62
C ARG A 198 -6.18 -8.68 6.22
N ALA A 199 -6.22 -9.64 5.30
CA ALA A 199 -5.03 -10.29 4.80
C ALA A 199 -4.11 -9.28 4.09
N PHE A 200 -4.68 -8.38 3.29
CA PHE A 200 -3.94 -7.28 2.65
C PHE A 200 -3.21 -6.44 3.70
N LEU A 201 -3.92 -5.90 4.69
CA LEU A 201 -3.32 -5.07 5.73
C LEU A 201 -2.27 -5.81 6.56
N TRP A 202 -2.55 -7.07 6.93
CA TRP A 202 -1.58 -7.90 7.65
C TRP A 202 -0.31 -8.10 6.82
N ASN A 203 -0.44 -8.52 5.56
CA ASN A 203 0.70 -8.79 4.70
C ASN A 203 1.54 -7.54 4.45
N SER A 204 0.88 -6.39 4.26
CA SER A 204 1.56 -5.09 4.13
C SER A 204 2.34 -4.72 5.40
N MET A 205 1.78 -4.93 6.60
CA MET A 205 2.47 -4.64 7.87
C MET A 205 3.59 -5.64 8.20
N GLU A 206 3.33 -6.93 8.01
CA GLU A 206 4.24 -8.03 8.35
C GLU A 206 5.51 -8.00 7.50
N GLU A 207 5.35 -7.93 6.19
CA GLU A 207 6.49 -7.92 5.27
C GLU A 207 7.33 -6.65 5.44
N TYR A 208 6.69 -5.50 5.69
CA TYR A 208 7.40 -4.25 5.98
C TYR A 208 8.27 -4.38 7.24
N ALA A 209 7.77 -5.05 8.29
CA ALA A 209 8.55 -5.28 9.52
C ALA A 209 9.68 -6.31 9.33
N LEU A 210 9.48 -7.30 8.44
CA LEU A 210 10.46 -8.34 8.10
C LEU A 210 11.61 -7.82 7.25
N PHE A 211 11.32 -6.93 6.31
CA PHE A 211 12.27 -6.36 5.37
C PHE A 211 12.38 -4.87 5.63
N PRO A 212 13.04 -4.45 6.73
CA PRO A 212 13.31 -3.03 6.93
C PRO A 212 13.96 -2.49 5.66
N LEU A 213 13.49 -1.34 5.16
CA LEU A 213 13.98 -0.66 3.97
C LEU A 213 15.48 -0.38 4.14
N ARG A 214 16.31 -1.38 3.87
CA ARG A 214 17.75 -1.27 3.85
C ARG A 214 18.08 -0.82 2.45
N VAL A 215 18.65 0.38 2.34
CA VAL A 215 19.35 0.81 1.14
C VAL A 215 20.52 -0.15 0.95
N THR A 216 20.29 -1.26 0.25
CA THR A 216 21.39 -2.09 -0.23
C THR A 216 22.09 -1.27 -1.29
N THR A 217 23.28 -0.78 -0.94
CA THR A 217 24.27 -0.27 -1.89
C THR A 217 24.46 -1.27 -3.03
N ASP A 218 24.83 -0.78 -4.21
CA ASP A 218 24.89 -1.44 -5.53
C ASP A 218 25.79 -2.70 -5.65
N LEU A 219 25.88 -3.55 -4.63
CA LEU A 219 26.90 -4.58 -4.49
C LEU A 219 26.45 -6.02 -4.78
N VAL A 220 25.22 -6.27 -5.23
CA VAL A 220 24.76 -7.67 -5.38
C VAL A 220 24.52 -8.12 -6.82
N TYR A 221 24.22 -7.24 -7.77
CA TYR A 221 24.03 -7.64 -9.17
C TYR A 221 24.49 -6.52 -10.12
N ALA A 222 25.81 -6.42 -10.23
CA ALA A 222 26.46 -5.90 -11.43
C ALA A 222 26.59 -7.10 -12.38
N ASP A 223 25.72 -7.12 -13.39
CA ASP A 223 26.01 -7.81 -14.64
C ASP A 223 26.67 -6.78 -15.57
#